data_AF-A0A954CK30-F1
#
_entry.id   AF-A0A954CK30-F1
#
_cell.length_a   1.000
_cell.length_b   1.000
_cell.length_c   1.000
_cell.angle_alpha   90.00
_cell.angle_beta   90.00
_cell.angle_gamma   90.00
#
_symmetry.space_group_name_H-M   'P 1'
#
loop_
_entity.id
_entity.type
_entity.pdbx_description
1 polymer ?
#
loop_
_entity_poly.entity_id
_entity_poly.type
_entity_poly.pdbx_seq_one_letter_code
_entity_poly.pdbx_strand_id
1 'polypeptide(L)' 'MAKAAARKPAANPQQQAIQDALAHVEKAFGKGALMRLGDKPRTTIKGISTGVLSVDLALGGAGVPRGRIVEIYGP' A
#
# COMPACT_ATOMS: atom_id res chain seq x y z
N MET A 1 -14.89 10.47 -51.18
CA MET A 1 -15.16 9.96 -49.81
C MET A 1 -13.99 9.08 -49.39
N ALA A 2 -13.05 9.59 -48.59
CA ALA A 2 -11.97 8.80 -48.03
C ALA A 2 -11.98 9.02 -46.50
N LYS A 3 -12.43 8.00 -45.77
CA LYS A 3 -12.58 8.02 -44.32
C LYS A 3 -11.20 7.84 -43.69
N ALA A 4 -10.68 8.88 -43.05
CA ALA A 4 -9.45 8.81 -42.27
C ALA A 4 -9.63 7.81 -41.12
N ALA A 5 -8.80 6.76 -41.12
CA ALA A 5 -8.75 5.79 -40.04
C ALA A 5 -8.17 6.45 -38.78
N ALA A 6 -8.95 6.45 -37.70
CA ALA A 6 -8.55 6.97 -36.40
C ALA A 6 -7.31 6.22 -35.88
N ARG A 7 -6.23 6.96 -35.60
CA ARG A 7 -5.04 6.44 -34.92
C ARG A 7 -5.45 6.02 -33.50
N LYS A 8 -5.40 4.72 -33.23
CA LYS A 8 -5.47 4.14 -31.89
C LYS A 8 -4.33 4.74 -31.04
N PRO A 9 -4.58 5.31 -29.85
CA PRO A 9 -3.52 5.88 -29.05
C PRO A 9 -2.53 4.76 -28.71
N ALA A 10 -1.26 4.97 -29.05
CA ALA A 10 -0.19 4.04 -28.75
C ALA A 10 -0.18 3.77 -27.24
N ALA A 11 -0.07 2.50 -26.85
CA ALA A 11 0.14 2.11 -25.47
C ALA A 11 1.31 2.94 -24.91
N ASN A 12 1.10 3.64 -23.80
CA ASN A 12 2.07 4.58 -23.28
C ASN A 12 3.37 3.80 -22.92
N PRO A 13 4.51 4.00 -23.62
CA PRO A 13 5.72 3.20 -23.41
C PRO A 13 6.24 3.26 -21.97
N GLN A 14 5.91 4.34 -21.26
CA GLN A 14 6.18 4.50 -19.82
C GLN A 14 5.45 3.44 -18.98
N GLN A 15 4.21 3.09 -19.33
CA GLN A 15 3.45 2.08 -18.61
C GLN A 15 4.03 0.68 -18.83
N GLN A 16 4.51 0.37 -20.03
CA GLN A 16 5.18 -0.90 -20.31
C GLN A 16 6.47 -1.05 -19.50
N ALA A 17 7.33 -0.03 -19.51
CA ALA A 17 8.57 -0.03 -18.72
C ALA A 17 8.31 -0.23 -17.21
N ILE A 18 7.22 0.36 -16.67
CA ILE A 18 6.81 0.16 -15.28
C ILE A 18 6.41 -1.29 -15.00
N GLN A 19 5.66 -1.92 -15.91
CA GLN A 19 5.23 -3.32 -15.75
C GLN A 19 6.41 -4.29 -15.82
N ASP A 20 7.37 -4.04 -16.72
CA ASP A 20 8.57 -4.86 -16.84
C ASP A 20 9.45 -4.76 -15.58
N ALA A 21 9.61 -3.55 -15.04
CA ALA A 21 10.32 -3.33 -13.78
C ALA A 21 9.63 -4.04 -12.60
N LEU A 22 8.29 -3.98 -12.51
CA LEU A 22 7.52 -4.71 -11.51
C LEU A 22 7.75 -6.21 -11.60
N ALA A 23 7.69 -6.78 -12.81
CA ALA A 23 7.92 -8.20 -13.05
C ALA A 23 9.35 -8.64 -12.67
N HIS A 24 10.35 -7.80 -12.95
CA HIS A 24 11.73 -8.06 -12.55
C HIS A 24 11.90 -8.10 -11.02
N VAL A 25 11.29 -7.17 -10.29
CA VAL A 25 11.37 -7.12 -8.82
C VAL A 25 10.67 -8.33 -8.20
N GLU A 26 9.48 -8.70 -8.68
CA GLU A 26 8.77 -9.89 -8.16
C GLU A 26 9.53 -11.18 -8.43
N LYS A 27 10.19 -11.31 -9.59
CA LYS A 27 11.01 -12.48 -9.91
C LYS A 27 12.23 -12.61 -9.00
N ALA A 28 12.88 -11.49 -8.66
CA ALA A 28 14.09 -11.48 -7.87
C ALA A 28 13.84 -11.65 -6.36
N PHE A 29 12.78 -11.03 -5.84
CA PHE A 29 12.55 -10.91 -4.38
C PHE A 29 11.27 -11.62 -3.91
N GLY A 30 10.53 -12.25 -4.82
CA GLY A 30 9.29 -12.95 -4.53
C GLY A 30 8.04 -12.09 -4.70
N LYS A 31 6.88 -12.76 -4.66
CA LYS A 31 5.58 -12.12 -4.87
C LYS A 31 5.30 -11.06 -3.79
N GLY A 32 4.86 -9.89 -4.21
CA GLY A 32 4.54 -8.79 -3.29
C GLY A 32 5.78 -8.09 -2.71
N ALA A 33 6.96 -8.27 -3.30
CA ALA A 33 8.12 -7.44 -3.01
C ALA A 33 7.90 -5.96 -3.40
N LEU A 34 7.05 -5.71 -4.40
CA LEU A 34 6.61 -4.39 -4.81
C LEU A 34 5.12 -4.45 -5.16
N MET A 35 4.34 -3.47 -4.69
CA MET A 35 2.90 -3.37 -4.97
C MET A 35 2.46 -1.92 -4.89
N ARG A 36 1.33 -1.57 -5.51
CA ARG A 36 0.80 -0.21 -5.34
C ARG A 36 0.15 -0.11 -3.96
N LEU A 37 0.29 1.08 -3.37
CA LEU A 37 -0.38 1.38 -2.12
C LEU A 37 -1.90 1.30 -2.32
N GLY A 38 -2.55 0.38 -1.62
CA GLY A 38 -4.00 0.15 -1.72
C GLY A 38 -4.43 -1.05 -2.57
N ASP A 39 -3.51 -1.75 -3.25
CA ASP A 39 -3.84 -2.97 -4.00
C ASP A 39 -4.35 -4.11 -3.09
N LYS A 40 -3.99 -4.06 -1.80
CA LYS A 40 -4.54 -4.95 -0.78
C LYS A 40 -5.67 -4.25 -0.02
N PRO A 41 -6.75 -4.98 0.34
CA PRO A 41 -7.77 -4.45 1.22
C PRO A 41 -7.12 -3.93 2.51
N ARG A 42 -7.54 -2.74 2.96
CA ARG A 42 -7.11 -2.19 4.25
C ARG A 42 -7.43 -3.21 5.34
N THR A 43 -6.39 -3.87 5.84
CA THR A 43 -6.54 -4.79 6.95
C THR A 43 -6.68 -3.97 8.23
N THR A 44 -7.76 -4.21 8.97
CA THR A 44 -7.93 -3.60 10.28
C THR A 44 -6.79 -4.05 11.19
N ILE A 45 -6.00 -3.10 11.66
CA ILE A 45 -4.91 -3.37 12.60
C ILE A 45 -5.54 -3.61 13.96
N LYS A 46 -5.37 -4.81 14.51
CA LYS A 46 -5.80 -5.11 15.88
C LYS A 46 -4.93 -4.33 16.86
N GLY A 47 -5.54 -3.71 17.87
CA GLY A 47 -4.82 -3.07 18.96
C GLY A 47 -4.81 -3.89 20.25
N ILE A 48 -3.97 -3.49 21.20
CA ILE A 48 -3.86 -4.01 22.56
C ILE A 48 -4.19 -2.84 23.50
N SER A 49 -5.10 -3.03 24.46
CA SER A 49 -5.42 -1.97 25.43
C SER A 49 -4.17 -1.53 26.20
N THR A 50 -4.04 -0.22 26.39
CA THR A 50 -3.01 0.39 27.24
C THR A 50 -3.29 0.22 28.73
N GLY A 51 -4.48 -0.26 29.11
CA GLY A 51 -4.95 -0.30 30.50
C GLY A 51 -5.49 1.04 31.01
N VAL A 52 -5.42 2.09 30.18
CA VAL A 52 -5.94 3.43 30.50
C VAL A 52 -6.96 3.82 29.44
N LEU A 53 -8.24 3.91 29.83
CA LEU A 53 -9.34 4.16 28.89
C LEU A 53 -9.15 5.45 28.08
N SER A 54 -8.70 6.53 28.71
CA SER A 54 -8.49 7.81 28.02
C SER A 54 -7.42 7.72 26.92
N VAL A 55 -6.36 6.94 27.15
CA VAL A 55 -5.29 6.71 26.17
C VAL A 55 -5.79 5.82 25.03
N ASP A 56 -6.53 4.76 25.34
CA ASP A 56 -7.12 3.88 24.32
C ASP A 56 -8.07 4.67 23.40
N LEU A 57 -8.89 5.56 23.95
CA LEU A 57 -9.77 6.44 23.18
C LEU A 57 -8.98 7.44 22.32
N ALA A 58 -7.92 8.04 22.87
CA ALA A 58 -7.03 8.94 22.12
C ALA A 58 -6.33 8.22 20.95
N LEU A 59 -6.05 6.92 21.09
CA LEU A 59 -5.49 6.05 20.04
C LEU A 59 -6.57 5.52 19.06
N GLY A 60 -7.75 6.13 19.01
CA GLY A 60 -8.84 5.72 18.11
C GLY A 60 -9.65 4.53 18.62
N GLY A 61 -9.61 4.25 19.92
CA GLY A 61 -10.40 3.22 20.60
C GLY A 61 -9.81 1.81 20.54
N ALA A 62 -8.64 1.62 19.94
CA ALA A 62 -8.02 0.31 19.76
C ALA A 62 -6.81 0.04 20.68
N GLY A 63 -6.24 1.08 21.31
CA GLY A 63 -4.98 0.97 22.06
C GLY A 63 -3.75 0.87 21.14
N VAL A 64 -2.67 0.23 21.61
CA VAL A 64 -1.41 0.13 20.85
C VAL A 64 -1.48 -0.90 19.71
N PRO A 65 -0.99 -0.59 18.50
CA PRO A 65 -1.15 -1.44 17.32
C PRO A 65 -0.28 -2.71 17.38
N ARG A 66 -0.88 -3.88 17.10
CA ARG A 66 -0.14 -5.14 16.99
C ARG A 66 0.74 -5.18 15.73
N GLY A 67 1.92 -5.78 15.86
CA GLY A 67 2.85 -5.97 14.73
C GLY A 67 3.55 -4.68 14.31
N ARG A 68 3.62 -3.68 15.20
CA ARG A 68 4.29 -2.40 14.99
C ARG A 68 5.14 -2.05 16.19
N ILE A 69 6.16 -1.25 15.94
CA ILE A 69 7.02 -0.68 16.97
C ILE A 69 6.33 0.60 17.47
N VAL A 70 6.25 0.75 18.79
CA VAL A 70 5.69 1.92 19.46
C VAL A 70 6.79 2.50 20.35
N GLU A 71 7.02 3.81 20.27
CA GLU A 71 7.95 4.54 21.12
C GLU A 71 7.16 5.37 22.13
N ILE A 72 7.58 5.33 23.39
CA ILE A 72 7.03 6.15 24.48
C ILE A 72 8.21 6.93 25.06
N TYR A 73 8.11 8.25 25.08
CA TYR A 73 9.16 9.13 25.58
C TYR A 73 8.58 10.18 26.53
N GLY A 74 9.41 10.64 27.46
CA GLY A 74 9.06 11.59 28.51
C GLY A 74 10.11 11.56 29.63
N PRO A 75 10.09 12.52 30.58
CA PRO A 75 10.89 12.44 31.80
C PRO A 75 10.50 11.25 32.68
#